data_AF-A0A523YAF6-F1
#
_entry.id   AF-A0A523YAF6-F1
#
_cell.length_a   1.000
_cell.length_b   1.000
_cell.length_c   1.000
_cell.angle_alpha   90.00
_cell.angle_beta   90.00
_cell.angle_gamma   90.00
#
_symmetry.space_group_name_H-M   'P 1'
#
loop_
_entity.id
_entity.type
_entity.pdbx_description
1 polymer ?
#
loop_
_entity_poly.entity_id
_entity_poly.type
_entity_poly.pdbx_seq_one_letter_code
_entity_poly.pdbx_strand_id
1 'polypeptide(L)'
;VFDYLYHSMRDLRKEVFKVIYLNSQNQIIETTDLFEGTVNSSSISPRQVVEGALKHNAASLIFVHNHPSGNPQPSKNDKEVTRDLVYAGSIMRIRVLDHIIIGNNRYFSFAGEGLIEEYELDFLNLKVKGTSEGKRRLYRAKLSSPKSY
;
A
#
# COMPACT_ATOMS: atom_id res chain seq x y z
N VAL A 1 -16.58 -4.88 -3.48
CA VAL A 1 -15.55 -4.09 -4.21
C VAL A 1 -15.25 -4.70 -5.57
N PHE A 2 -14.93 -6.00 -5.65
CA PHE A 2 -14.75 -6.68 -6.94
C PHE A 2 -15.96 -6.49 -7.88
N ASP A 3 -17.19 -6.82 -7.44
CA ASP A 3 -18.38 -6.65 -8.29
C ASP A 3 -18.63 -5.20 -8.74
N TYR A 4 -18.22 -4.23 -7.92
CA TYR A 4 -18.33 -2.80 -8.21
C TYR A 4 -17.34 -2.33 -9.29
N LEU A 5 -16.14 -2.92 -9.37
CA LEU A 5 -15.09 -2.52 -10.31
C LEU A 5 -14.87 -3.50 -11.46
N TYR A 6 -15.40 -4.71 -11.35
CA TYR A 6 -15.17 -5.76 -12.33
C TYR A 6 -15.64 -5.33 -13.72
N HIS A 7 -16.85 -4.77 -13.80
CA HIS A 7 -17.43 -4.33 -15.07
C HIS A 7 -16.73 -3.13 -15.70
N SER A 8 -16.10 -2.26 -14.90
CA SER A 8 -15.43 -1.06 -15.43
C SER A 8 -13.97 -1.30 -15.82
N MET A 9 -13.34 -2.38 -15.32
CA MET A 9 -11.90 -2.60 -15.49
C MET A 9 -11.53 -3.83 -16.32
N ARG A 10 -12.42 -4.83 -16.44
CA ARG A 10 -12.13 -6.11 -17.10
C ARG A 10 -11.74 -6.01 -18.58
N ASP A 11 -12.30 -5.05 -19.32
CA ASP A 11 -12.12 -4.94 -20.77
C ASP A 11 -11.11 -3.86 -21.16
N LEU A 12 -10.44 -3.26 -20.17
CA LEU A 12 -9.41 -2.26 -20.39
C LEU A 12 -8.18 -2.90 -21.06
N ARG A 13 -7.83 -2.39 -22.24
CA ARG A 13 -6.66 -2.86 -23.01
C ARG A 13 -5.33 -2.38 -22.44
N LYS A 14 -5.37 -1.39 -21.57
CA LYS A 14 -4.24 -0.89 -20.79
C LYS A 14 -4.45 -1.26 -19.33
N GLU A 15 -3.36 -1.43 -18.61
CA GLU A 15 -3.41 -1.57 -17.18
C GLU A 15 -3.66 -0.18 -16.56
N VAL A 16 -4.60 -0.14 -15.62
CA VAL A 16 -5.03 1.06 -14.90
C VAL A 16 -4.97 0.76 -13.42
N PHE A 17 -4.20 1.55 -12.70
CA PHE A 17 -4.08 1.44 -11.24
C PHE A 17 -4.94 2.51 -10.57
N LYS A 18 -5.86 2.08 -9.72
CA LYS A 18 -6.82 2.93 -9.02
C LYS A 18 -6.65 2.84 -7.52
N VAL A 19 -7.07 3.89 -6.83
CA VAL A 19 -7.28 3.92 -5.38
C VAL A 19 -8.73 4.27 -5.08
N ILE A 20 -9.29 3.57 -4.11
CA ILE A 20 -10.59 3.84 -3.52
C ILE A 20 -10.34 4.42 -2.14
N TYR A 21 -10.78 5.66 -1.93
CA TYR A 21 -10.73 6.34 -0.64
C TYR A 21 -11.97 6.00 0.17
N LEU A 22 -11.78 5.57 1.42
CA LEU A 22 -12.85 5.10 2.29
C LEU A 22 -12.90 5.90 3.59
N ASN A 23 -14.11 6.15 4.10
CA ASN A 23 -14.30 6.77 5.42
C ASN A 23 -14.11 5.74 6.55
N SER A 24 -14.29 6.16 7.81
CA SER A 24 -14.12 5.28 8.98
C SER A 24 -15.18 4.17 9.11
N GLN A 25 -16.28 4.25 8.34
CA GLN A 25 -17.29 3.21 8.19
C GLN A 25 -17.05 2.33 6.96
N ASN A 26 -15.87 2.44 6.32
CA ASN A 26 -15.51 1.75 5.08
C ASN A 26 -16.46 2.03 3.90
N GLN A 27 -17.09 3.22 3.87
CA GLN A 27 -17.89 3.66 2.74
C GLN A 27 -17.02 4.41 1.75
N ILE A 28 -17.27 4.22 0.45
CA ILE A 28 -16.54 4.90 -0.63
C ILE A 28 -16.80 6.40 -0.57
N ILE A 29 -15.72 7.17 -0.45
CA ILE A 29 -15.70 8.63 -0.58
C ILE A 29 -15.46 9.00 -2.03
N GLU A 30 -14.41 8.43 -2.64
CA GLU A 30 -13.96 8.75 -3.99
C GLU A 30 -13.16 7.57 -4.58
N THR A 31 -13.13 7.46 -5.91
CA THR A 31 -12.24 6.56 -6.66
C THR A 31 -11.38 7.38 -7.62
N THR A 32 -10.07 7.16 -7.63
CA THR A 32 -9.14 7.92 -8.46
C THR A 32 -8.18 7.01 -9.20
N ASP A 33 -7.95 7.34 -10.47
CA ASP A 33 -6.97 6.68 -11.32
C ASP A 33 -5.61 7.28 -11.04
N LEU A 34 -4.69 6.47 -10.52
CA LEU A 34 -3.33 6.87 -10.18
C LEU A 34 -2.38 6.70 -11.37
N PHE A 35 -2.68 5.77 -12.27
CA PHE A 35 -1.84 5.48 -13.42
C PHE A 35 -2.60 4.78 -14.54
N GLU A 36 -2.23 5.06 -15.78
CA GLU A 36 -2.66 4.35 -16.99
C GLU A 36 -1.44 4.00 -17.88
N GLY A 37 -1.24 2.71 -18.20
CA GLY A 37 -0.09 2.23 -18.99
C GLY A 37 0.45 0.90 -18.48
N THR A 38 1.70 0.55 -18.77
CA THR A 38 2.37 -0.60 -18.11
C THR A 38 2.82 -0.17 -16.72
N VAL A 39 2.33 -0.80 -15.64
CA VAL A 39 2.71 -0.41 -14.27
C VAL A 39 4.18 -0.75 -14.04
N ASN A 40 5.03 0.27 -14.07
CA ASN A 40 6.39 0.20 -13.53
C ASN A 40 6.36 0.80 -12.11
N SER A 41 7.18 0.29 -11.18
CA SER A 41 7.25 0.74 -9.78
C SER A 41 7.47 2.24 -9.61
N SER A 42 8.12 2.89 -10.57
CA SER A 42 8.39 4.33 -10.56
C SER A 42 7.15 5.19 -10.89
N SER A 43 6.04 4.60 -11.33
CA SER A 43 4.86 5.33 -11.77
C SER A 43 3.86 5.66 -10.66
N ILE A 44 3.83 4.88 -9.56
CA ILE A 44 2.89 5.09 -8.46
C ILE A 44 3.63 5.70 -7.27
N SER A 45 3.36 6.96 -6.98
CA SER A 45 4.02 7.67 -5.88
C SER A 45 3.25 7.51 -4.56
N PRO A 46 3.84 6.93 -3.50
CA PRO A 46 3.22 6.91 -2.17
C PRO A 46 2.85 8.31 -1.67
N ARG A 47 3.61 9.34 -2.08
CA ARG A 47 3.30 10.73 -1.76
C ARG A 47 1.95 11.17 -2.32
N GLN A 48 1.68 10.91 -3.59
CA GLN A 48 0.42 11.27 -4.24
C GLN A 48 -0.76 10.52 -3.62
N VAL A 49 -0.56 9.24 -3.29
CA VAL A 49 -1.58 8.42 -2.62
C VAL A 49 -1.94 9.02 -1.25
N VAL A 50 -0.93 9.36 -0.45
CA VAL A 50 -1.13 9.99 0.87
C VAL A 50 -1.77 11.36 0.73
N GLU A 51 -1.34 12.18 -0.22
CA GLU A 51 -1.94 13.49 -0.48
C GLU A 51 -3.43 13.38 -0.81
N GLY A 52 -3.80 12.46 -1.70
CA GLY A 52 -5.21 12.20 -2.00
C GLY A 52 -5.98 11.68 -0.78
N ALA A 53 -5.39 10.78 -0.01
CA ALA A 53 -6.03 10.24 1.19
C ALA A 53 -6.31 11.35 2.23
N LEU A 54 -5.36 12.26 2.44
CA LEU A 54 -5.54 13.42 3.31
C LEU A 54 -6.58 14.39 2.76
N LYS A 55 -6.54 14.70 1.46
CA LYS A 55 -7.51 15.57 0.79
C LYS A 55 -8.95 15.09 0.96
N HIS A 56 -9.16 13.78 0.88
CA HIS A 56 -10.47 13.15 1.01
C HIS A 56 -10.82 12.76 2.46
N ASN A 57 -9.98 13.06 3.45
CA ASN A 57 -10.13 12.59 4.84
C ASN A 57 -10.35 11.08 4.94
N ALA A 58 -9.66 10.31 4.10
CA ALA A 58 -9.78 8.87 4.05
C ALA A 58 -9.18 8.22 5.31
N ALA A 59 -9.96 7.34 5.94
CA ALA A 59 -9.49 6.50 7.04
C ALA A 59 -8.79 5.23 6.53
N SER A 60 -9.14 4.81 5.31
CA SER A 60 -8.56 3.62 4.69
C SER A 60 -8.62 3.67 3.16
N LEU A 61 -7.83 2.79 2.54
CA LEU A 61 -7.60 2.70 1.10
C LEU A 61 -7.83 1.27 0.62
N ILE A 62 -8.33 1.13 -0.59
CA ILE A 62 -8.22 -0.11 -1.38
C ILE A 62 -7.57 0.25 -2.70
N PHE A 63 -6.56 -0.52 -3.11
CA PHE A 63 -5.96 -0.40 -4.43
C PHE A 63 -6.56 -1.43 -5.37
N VAL A 64 -6.71 -1.06 -6.64
CA VAL A 64 -7.19 -2.00 -7.67
C VAL A 64 -6.46 -1.73 -8.97
N HIS A 65 -5.98 -2.79 -9.64
CA HIS A 65 -5.55 -2.69 -11.02
C HIS A 65 -5.96 -3.89 -11.85
N ASN A 66 -5.99 -3.73 -13.17
CA ASN A 66 -6.28 -4.81 -14.10
C ASN A 66 -5.01 -5.29 -14.79
N HIS A 67 -4.89 -6.60 -15.01
CA HIS A 67 -3.91 -7.17 -15.92
C HIS A 67 -4.57 -7.47 -17.27
N PRO A 68 -4.23 -6.75 -18.36
CA PRO A 68 -4.79 -7.04 -19.70
C PRO A 68 -4.50 -8.45 -20.22
N SER A 69 -3.49 -9.13 -19.65
CA SER A 69 -3.20 -10.54 -19.93
C SER A 69 -4.30 -11.50 -19.42
N GLY A 70 -5.17 -11.03 -18.53
CA GLY A 70 -6.22 -11.82 -17.89
C GLY A 70 -5.74 -12.67 -16.70
N ASN A 71 -4.43 -12.73 -16.43
CA ASN A 71 -3.89 -13.44 -15.27
C ASN A 71 -3.73 -12.47 -14.08
N PRO A 72 -4.50 -12.61 -12.98
CA PRO A 72 -4.43 -11.70 -11.84
C PRO A 72 -3.24 -11.97 -10.90
N GLN A 73 -2.38 -12.95 -11.20
CA GLN A 73 -1.24 -13.23 -10.33
C GLN A 73 -0.34 -11.99 -10.21
N PRO A 74 -0.02 -11.50 -8.99
CA PRO A 74 0.83 -10.33 -8.82
C PRO A 74 2.25 -10.59 -9.32
N SER A 75 2.78 -9.62 -10.05
CA SER A 75 4.19 -9.51 -10.37
C SER A 75 5.02 -9.14 -9.13
N LYS A 76 6.35 -9.18 -9.25
CA LYS A 76 7.25 -8.66 -8.21
C LYS A 76 7.01 -7.17 -7.96
N ASN A 77 6.74 -6.43 -9.03
CA ASN A 77 6.49 -4.99 -8.99
C ASN A 77 5.21 -4.66 -8.20
N ASP A 78 4.14 -5.42 -8.42
CA ASP A 78 2.88 -5.25 -7.68
C ASP A 78 3.11 -5.43 -6.18
N LYS A 79 3.86 -6.47 -5.80
CA LYS A 79 4.19 -6.73 -4.39
C LYS A 79 5.01 -5.61 -3.77
N GLU A 80 6.03 -5.12 -4.48
CA GLU A 80 6.88 -4.01 -4.01
C GLU A 80 6.09 -2.72 -3.82
N VAL A 81 5.28 -2.33 -4.81
CA VAL A 81 4.41 -1.15 -4.74
C VAL A 81 3.42 -1.30 -3.58
N THR A 82 2.76 -2.45 -3.46
CA THR A 82 1.79 -2.70 -2.38
C THR A 82 2.42 -2.56 -1.00
N ARG A 83 3.58 -3.18 -0.80
CA ARG A 83 4.31 -3.12 0.47
C ARG A 83 4.67 -1.68 0.82
N ASP A 84 5.21 -0.93 -0.13
CA ASP A 84 5.61 0.46 0.10
C ASP A 84 4.39 1.37 0.41
N LEU A 85 3.24 1.10 -0.23
CA LEU A 85 1.97 1.78 0.07
C LEU A 85 1.42 1.41 1.46
N VAL A 86 1.48 0.13 1.86
CA VAL A 86 1.12 -0.32 3.21
C VAL A 86 1.99 0.36 4.26
N TYR A 87 3.29 0.49 4.02
CA TYR A 87 4.23 1.16 4.93
C TYR A 87 3.90 2.65 5.05
N ALA A 88 3.66 3.32 3.92
CA ALA A 88 3.26 4.72 3.90
C ALA A 88 1.94 4.94 4.66
N GLY A 89 0.94 4.10 4.41
CA GLY A 89 -0.33 4.11 5.15
C GLY A 89 -0.13 3.89 6.65
N SER A 90 0.71 2.94 7.03
CA SER A 90 1.02 2.64 8.44
C SER A 90 1.67 3.83 9.17
N ILE A 91 2.55 4.57 8.50
CA ILE A 91 3.13 5.81 9.05
C ILE A 91 2.05 6.87 9.25
N MET A 92 1.18 7.04 8.26
CA MET A 92 0.14 8.07 8.24
C MET A 92 -1.12 7.69 9.02
N ARG A 93 -1.18 6.47 9.57
CA ARG A 93 -2.38 5.88 10.22
C ARG A 93 -3.59 5.81 9.30
N ILE A 94 -3.35 5.50 8.03
CA ILE A 94 -4.37 5.25 7.00
C ILE A 94 -4.23 3.78 6.60
N ARG A 95 -5.26 2.97 6.85
CA ARG A 95 -5.18 1.52 6.63
C ARG A 95 -5.28 1.19 5.15
N VAL A 96 -4.44 0.30 4.65
CA VAL A 96 -4.64 -0.32 3.34
C VAL A 96 -5.41 -1.61 3.60
N LEU A 97 -6.67 -1.66 3.18
CA LEU A 97 -7.53 -2.82 3.46
C LEU A 97 -7.30 -3.96 2.49
N ASP A 98 -7.02 -3.64 1.22
CA ASP A 98 -6.74 -4.64 0.20
C ASP A 98 -6.02 -4.00 -0.99
N HIS A 99 -5.42 -4.87 -1.79
CA HIS A 99 -5.03 -4.60 -3.15
C HIS A 99 -5.58 -5.72 -4.04
N ILE A 100 -6.45 -5.36 -4.99
CA ILE A 100 -7.16 -6.31 -5.85
C ILE A 100 -6.61 -6.22 -7.28
N ILE A 101 -6.13 -7.34 -7.81
CA ILE A 101 -5.75 -7.46 -9.22
C ILE A 101 -6.85 -8.15 -9.99
N ILE A 102 -7.41 -7.49 -10.99
CA ILE A 102 -8.50 -8.00 -11.83
C ILE A 102 -7.91 -8.66 -13.09
N GLY A 103 -8.35 -9.88 -13.36
CA GLY A 103 -8.10 -10.61 -14.60
C GLY A 103 -9.41 -11.11 -15.25
N ASN A 104 -9.33 -12.15 -16.08
CA ASN A 104 -10.49 -12.67 -16.81
C ASN A 104 -11.44 -13.48 -15.92
N ASN A 105 -12.55 -12.88 -15.48
CA ASN A 105 -13.54 -13.49 -14.56
C ASN A 105 -12.93 -13.98 -13.24
N ARG A 106 -11.77 -13.46 -12.85
CA ARG A 106 -11.05 -13.82 -11.61
C ARG A 106 -10.29 -12.63 -11.08
N TYR A 107 -9.92 -12.70 -9.81
CA TYR A 107 -9.08 -11.70 -9.17
C TYR A 107 -8.06 -12.34 -8.24
N PHE A 108 -7.10 -11.54 -7.82
CA PHE A 108 -6.20 -11.80 -6.70
C PHE A 108 -6.44 -10.72 -5.66
N SER A 109 -6.54 -11.09 -4.38
CA SER A 109 -6.70 -10.16 -3.26
C SER A 109 -5.49 -10.32 -2.35
N PHE A 110 -4.70 -9.27 -2.19
CA PHE A 110 -3.55 -9.29 -1.27
C PHE A 110 -3.99 -9.54 0.17
N ALA A 111 -5.15 -9.01 0.58
CA ALA A 111 -5.70 -9.27 1.91
C ALA A 111 -6.18 -10.72 2.05
N GLY A 112 -6.87 -11.25 1.02
CA GLY A 112 -7.33 -12.64 1.01
C GLY A 112 -6.19 -13.67 1.09
N GLU A 113 -5.01 -13.31 0.59
CA GLU A 113 -3.79 -14.13 0.63
C GLU A 113 -2.90 -13.81 1.85
N GLY A 114 -3.34 -12.94 2.77
CA GLY A 114 -2.61 -12.58 3.99
C GLY A 114 -1.42 -11.62 3.81
N LEU A 115 -1.16 -11.14 2.60
CA LEU A 115 -0.01 -10.29 2.29
C LEU A 115 -0.11 -8.89 2.91
N ILE A 116 -1.31 -8.34 3.06
CA ILE A 116 -1.48 -7.04 3.74
C ILE A 116 -1.04 -7.14 5.21
N GLU A 117 -1.50 -8.17 5.92
CA GLU A 117 -1.12 -8.41 7.31
C GLU A 117 0.39 -8.69 7.43
N GLU A 118 0.95 -9.49 6.52
CA GLU A 118 2.40 -9.72 6.43
C GLU A 118 3.19 -8.40 6.34
N TYR A 119 2.78 -7.49 5.46
CA TYR A 119 3.46 -6.20 5.30
C TYR A 119 3.28 -5.27 6.51
N GLU A 120 2.12 -5.27 7.17
CA GLU A 120 1.92 -4.52 8.40
C GLU A 120 2.85 -5.03 9.53
N LEU A 121 2.97 -6.36 9.67
CA LEU A 121 3.88 -7.00 10.64
C LEU A 121 5.35 -6.71 10.32
N ASP A 122 5.74 -6.78 9.05
CA ASP A 122 7.08 -6.43 8.61
C ASP A 122 7.45 -4.99 8.97
N PHE A 123 6.53 -4.04 8.72
CA PHE A 123 6.71 -2.65 9.11
C PHE A 123 6.90 -2.49 10.63
N LEU A 124 6.06 -3.15 11.43
CA LEU A 124 6.17 -3.16 12.89
C LEU A 124 7.53 -3.69 13.35
N ASN A 125 7.99 -4.80 12.78
CA ASN A 125 9.28 -5.41 13.07
C ASN A 125 10.45 -4.47 12.74
N LEU A 126 10.39 -3.78 11.59
CA LEU A 126 11.38 -2.76 11.22
C LEU A 126 11.43 -1.62 12.24
N LYS A 127 10.27 -1.15 12.71
CA LYS A 127 10.16 -0.07 13.69
C LYS A 127 10.73 -0.47 15.06
N VAL A 128 10.50 -1.70 15.50
CA VAL A 128 11.06 -2.27 16.74
C VAL A 128 12.58 -2.40 16.64
N LYS A 129 13.08 -2.97 15.53
CA LYS A 129 14.53 -3.12 15.28
C LYS A 129 15.23 -1.77 15.29
N GLY A 130 14.73 -0.80 14.52
CA GLY A 130 15.29 0.55 14.49
C GLY A 130 15.32 1.24 15.86
N THR A 131 14.26 1.09 16.65
CA THR A 131 14.20 1.63 18.03
C THR A 131 15.24 0.96 18.94
N SER A 132 15.38 -0.36 18.85
CA SER A 132 16.34 -1.12 19.67
C SER A 132 17.80 -0.77 19.33
N GLU A 133 18.12 -0.61 18.05
CA GLU A 133 19.44 -0.18 17.59
C GLU A 133 19.74 1.26 18.00
N GLY A 134 18.76 2.16 17.89
CA GLY A 134 18.88 3.54 18.36
C GLY A 134 19.18 3.61 19.87
N LYS A 135 18.47 2.84 20.70
CA LYS A 135 18.74 2.74 22.15
C LYS A 135 20.14 2.21 22.43
N ARG A 136 20.60 1.17 21.71
CA ARG A 136 21.96 0.61 21.86
C ARG A 136 23.03 1.64 21.51
N ARG A 137 22.85 2.41 20.43
CA ARG A 137 23.78 3.48 20.04
C ARG A 137 23.85 4.60 21.08
N LEU A 138 22.71 5.06 21.60
CA LEU A 138 22.64 6.07 22.66
C LEU A 138 23.31 5.63 23.96
N TYR A 139 23.11 4.36 24.38
CA TYR A 139 23.77 3.81 25.56
C TYR A 139 25.29 3.79 25.41
N ARG A 140 25.81 3.34 24.26
CA ARG A 140 27.25 3.37 23.97
C ARG A 140 27.82 4.79 23.96
N ALA A 141 27.12 5.75 23.36
CA ALA A 141 27.56 7.15 23.32
C ALA A 141 27.66 7.77 24.73
N LYS A 142 26.71 7.48 25.63
CA LYS A 142 26.77 7.91 27.04
C LYS A 142 27.96 7.32 27.80
N LEU A 143 28.29 6.05 27.56
CA LEU A 143 29.47 5.41 28.17
C LEU A 143 30.80 5.93 27.62
N SER A 144 30.79 6.50 26.40
CA SER A 144 32.00 6.98 25.72
C SER A 144 32.27 8.47 25.95
N SER A 145 31.34 9.18 26.59
CA SER A 145 31.48 10.62 26.85
C SER A 145 32.39 10.82 28.07
N PRO A 146 33.50 11.57 27.97
CA PRO A 146 34.36 11.85 29.11
C PRO A 146 33.56 12.57 30.19
N LYS A 147 33.69 12.12 31.45
CA LYS A 147 33.15 12.86 32.59
C LYS A 147 33.86 14.21 32.65
N SER A 148 33.16 15.28 32.30
CA SER A 148 33.59 16.64 32.61
C SER A 148 33.55 16.80 34.13
N TYR A 149 34.73 16.77 34.75
CA TYR A 149 34.97 17.17 36.14
C TYR A 149 35.15 18.68 36.23
#